data_AF-A0ABD5UWS1-F1
#
_entry.id   AF-A0ABD5UWS1-F1
#
_cell.length_a   1.000
_cell.length_b   1.000
_cell.length_c   1.000
_cell.angle_alpha   90.00
_cell.angle_beta   90.00
_cell.angle_gamma   90.00
#
_symmetry.space_group_name_H-M   'P 1'
#
loop_
_entity.id
_entity.type
_entity.pdbx_description
1 polymer ?
#
loop_
_entity_poly.entity_id
_entity_poly.type
_entity_poly.pdbx_seq_one_letter_code
_entity_poly.pdbx_strand_id
1 'polypeptide(L)'
;MNADDGVDGGPGSSEASSDDVDLATLLDVADATGIVDDVSTVESVETTLPSGSGTPDGLSSILVAIGDGPHSGATVDLASALARESGAWLELFHVVPDGGSGGGAVSTEVEDASSPRHRDAANDSDDSDGPDDAITAGEGLLSAAKDRVGECDRIDTWLFEGDSPASAIVEQSSYYDAVVLGAPTSGRVERFVLGSTTGTVRSDAVCPVIVVTAAGSTPIVFG
;
A
#
# COMPACT_ATOMS: atom_id res chain seq x y z
N MET A 1 39.72 -8.84 -39.70
CA MET A 1 38.94 -10.03 -39.30
C MET A 1 38.42 -9.75 -37.90
N ASN A 2 37.10 -9.56 -37.81
CA ASN A 2 36.34 -9.50 -36.56
C ASN A 2 36.16 -10.92 -36.00
N ALA A 3 36.15 -11.04 -34.67
CA ALA A 3 35.09 -11.66 -33.84
C ALA A 3 35.63 -11.77 -32.39
N ASP A 4 35.08 -11.05 -31.40
CA ASP A 4 33.77 -11.24 -30.73
C ASP A 4 33.87 -12.41 -29.72
N ASP A 5 34.25 -12.10 -28.48
CA ASP A 5 33.34 -11.88 -27.32
C ASP A 5 32.68 -13.17 -26.84
N GLY A 6 33.32 -13.77 -25.84
CA GLY A 6 32.89 -15.01 -25.20
C GLY A 6 32.50 -14.74 -23.76
N VAL A 7 31.30 -14.18 -23.58
CA VAL A 7 30.33 -14.45 -22.50
C VAL A 7 30.89 -14.47 -21.07
N ASP A 8 30.74 -13.34 -20.37
CA ASP A 8 30.60 -13.32 -18.92
C ASP A 8 29.32 -12.54 -18.57
N GLY A 9 28.46 -13.12 -17.73
CA GLY A 9 27.15 -12.54 -17.38
C GLY A 9 26.00 -13.53 -17.45
N GLY A 10 26.05 -14.61 -16.66
CA GLY A 10 24.82 -15.27 -16.21
C GLY A 10 23.98 -14.30 -15.35
N PRO A 11 22.66 -14.51 -15.22
CA PRO A 11 21.75 -13.53 -14.64
C PRO A 11 22.17 -13.19 -13.22
N GLY A 12 22.26 -11.88 -12.95
CA GLY A 12 22.43 -11.38 -11.60
C GLY A 12 21.34 -11.98 -10.73
N SER A 13 21.75 -12.85 -9.81
CA SER A 13 20.96 -13.16 -8.64
C SER A 13 20.72 -11.83 -7.95
N SER A 14 19.49 -11.33 -8.05
CA SER A 14 18.98 -10.27 -7.21
C SER A 14 19.37 -10.58 -5.77
N GLU A 15 20.27 -9.75 -5.24
CA GLU A 15 20.69 -9.82 -3.85
C GLU A 15 19.43 -9.66 -3.00
N ALA A 16 18.96 -10.76 -2.41
CA ALA A 16 17.92 -10.72 -1.40
C ALA A 16 18.44 -9.82 -0.27
N SER A 17 17.81 -8.67 -0.09
CA SER A 17 18.09 -7.80 1.05
C SER A 17 17.92 -8.63 2.31
N SER A 18 18.94 -8.66 3.18
CA SER A 18 19.06 -9.60 4.30
C SER A 18 18.07 -9.36 5.47
N ASP A 19 16.98 -8.64 5.22
CA ASP A 19 15.94 -8.27 6.18
C ASP A 19 14.55 -8.82 5.80
N ASP A 20 14.43 -9.55 4.68
CA ASP A 20 13.17 -10.18 4.27
C ASP A 20 12.91 -11.45 5.08
N VAL A 21 11.69 -11.58 5.61
CA VAL A 21 11.28 -12.74 6.42
C VAL A 21 10.29 -13.58 5.64
N ASP A 22 10.52 -14.90 5.60
CA ASP A 22 9.61 -15.83 4.92
C ASP A 22 8.18 -15.73 5.46
N LEU A 23 7.22 -15.51 4.56
CA LEU A 23 5.78 -15.47 4.85
C LEU A 23 5.28 -16.73 5.58
N ALA A 24 5.96 -17.86 5.39
CA ALA A 24 5.70 -19.11 6.11
C ALA A 24 5.92 -18.99 7.62
N THR A 25 6.93 -18.22 8.02
CA THR A 25 7.21 -17.92 9.44
C THR A 25 6.11 -17.07 10.05
N LEU A 26 5.56 -16.14 9.27
CA LEU A 26 4.47 -15.27 9.72
C LEU A 26 3.18 -16.05 9.97
N LEU A 27 2.87 -16.96 9.05
CA LEU A 27 1.64 -17.74 9.05
C LEU A 27 1.69 -18.94 10.01
N ASP A 28 2.84 -19.26 10.59
CA ASP A 28 3.10 -20.52 11.32
C ASP A 28 2.72 -21.76 10.47
N VAL A 29 3.05 -21.72 9.17
CA VAL A 29 2.81 -22.82 8.22
C VAL A 29 4.11 -23.33 7.64
N ALA A 30 4.10 -24.59 7.18
CA ALA A 30 5.29 -25.23 6.63
C ALA A 30 5.72 -24.68 5.26
N ASP A 31 4.77 -24.14 4.49
CA ASP A 31 5.03 -23.49 3.20
C ASP A 31 3.95 -22.43 2.93
N ALA A 32 4.37 -21.20 2.70
CA ALA A 32 3.50 -20.10 2.25
C ALA A 32 3.75 -19.71 0.79
N THR A 33 4.76 -20.32 0.16
CA THR A 33 5.12 -20.09 -1.24
C THR A 33 3.95 -20.45 -2.15
N GLY A 34 3.25 -21.54 -1.84
CA GLY A 34 2.04 -21.94 -2.55
C GLY A 34 0.92 -20.90 -2.52
N ILE A 35 0.81 -20.09 -1.45
CA ILE A 35 -0.24 -19.07 -1.33
C ILE A 35 -0.01 -17.95 -2.34
N VAL A 36 1.24 -17.49 -2.48
CA VAL A 36 1.57 -16.42 -3.43
C VAL A 36 1.44 -16.91 -4.88
N ASP A 37 1.85 -18.15 -5.16
CA ASP A 37 1.77 -18.75 -6.50
C ASP A 37 0.31 -18.96 -6.97
N ASP A 38 -0.61 -19.27 -6.05
CA ASP A 38 -2.04 -19.37 -6.35
C ASP A 38 -2.69 -18.01 -6.70
N VAL A 39 -2.09 -16.90 -6.25
CA VAL A 39 -2.60 -15.54 -6.51
C VAL A 39 -1.93 -14.96 -7.76
N SER A 40 -2.46 -15.33 -8.94
CA SER A 40 -1.95 -14.91 -10.26
C SER A 40 -1.82 -13.39 -10.50
N THR A 41 -2.43 -12.54 -9.66
CA THR A 41 -2.33 -11.08 -9.75
C THR A 41 -1.08 -10.52 -9.06
N VAL A 42 -0.38 -11.31 -8.24
CA VAL A 42 0.80 -10.92 -7.48
C VAL A 42 2.08 -11.27 -8.25
N GLU A 43 2.99 -10.31 -8.37
CA GLU A 43 4.34 -10.51 -8.92
C GLU A 43 5.35 -10.87 -7.82
N SER A 44 5.27 -10.16 -6.70
CA SER A 44 6.22 -10.27 -5.60
C SER A 44 5.62 -9.79 -4.30
N VAL A 45 6.10 -10.37 -3.20
CA VAL A 45 5.73 -10.05 -1.83
C VAL A 45 7.01 -9.80 -1.04
N GLU A 46 7.09 -8.68 -0.34
CA GLU A 46 8.20 -8.35 0.57
C GLU A 46 7.64 -8.28 1.99
N THR A 47 8.29 -8.92 2.97
CA THR A 47 7.80 -8.97 4.35
C THR A 47 8.83 -8.41 5.32
N THR A 48 8.41 -7.46 6.15
CA THR A 48 9.26 -6.84 7.19
C THR A 48 8.69 -7.12 8.57
N LEU A 49 9.53 -7.61 9.48
CA LEU A 49 9.18 -7.71 10.89
C LEU A 49 9.55 -6.44 11.67
N PRO A 50 8.77 -6.06 12.68
CA PRO A 50 9.13 -4.97 13.57
C PRO A 50 10.40 -5.31 14.36
N SER A 51 11.21 -4.30 14.65
CA SER A 51 12.48 -4.50 15.37
C SER A 51 12.23 -5.09 16.77
N GLY A 52 12.78 -6.28 17.03
CA GLY A 52 12.70 -6.94 18.34
C GLY A 52 11.43 -7.74 18.60
N SER A 53 10.57 -7.99 17.60
CA SER A 53 9.53 -9.00 17.73
C SER A 53 10.12 -10.40 17.84
N GLY A 54 9.56 -11.23 18.72
CA GLY A 54 9.75 -12.67 18.65
C GLY A 54 9.10 -13.25 17.39
N THR A 55 9.13 -14.58 17.25
CA THR A 55 8.32 -15.25 16.23
C THR A 55 6.84 -14.92 16.46
N PRO A 56 6.10 -14.45 15.44
CA PRO A 56 4.68 -14.16 15.58
C PRO A 56 3.92 -15.43 15.98
N ASP A 57 2.91 -15.30 16.85
CA ASP A 57 2.05 -16.41 17.32
C ASP A 57 0.98 -16.84 16.28
N GLY A 58 1.27 -16.65 14.99
CA GLY A 58 0.34 -16.85 13.86
C GLY A 58 -0.52 -15.62 13.53
N LEU A 59 -1.28 -15.69 12.44
CA LEU A 59 -2.17 -14.60 11.98
C LEU A 59 -3.63 -14.87 12.33
N SER A 60 -4.17 -14.14 13.29
CA SER A 60 -5.61 -14.16 13.63
C SER A 60 -6.36 -12.95 13.08
N SER A 61 -5.65 -11.87 12.74
CA SER A 61 -6.19 -10.58 12.30
C SER A 61 -5.26 -9.88 11.31
N ILE A 62 -5.80 -9.40 10.20
CA ILE A 62 -5.02 -8.73 9.14
C ILE A 62 -5.68 -7.39 8.81
N LEU A 63 -4.89 -6.31 8.92
CA LEU A 63 -5.26 -4.99 8.43
C LEU A 63 -4.81 -4.84 6.97
N VAL A 64 -5.74 -4.55 6.06
CA VAL A 64 -5.44 -4.35 4.64
C VAL A 64 -5.61 -2.87 4.31
N ALA A 65 -4.51 -2.15 4.11
CA ALA A 65 -4.60 -0.74 3.74
C ALA A 65 -4.86 -0.60 2.24
N ILE A 66 -6.03 -0.06 1.91
CA ILE A 66 -6.51 0.10 0.53
C ILE A 66 -6.27 1.52 0.07
N GLY A 67 -5.57 1.68 -1.05
CA GLY A 67 -5.47 2.93 -1.80
C GLY A 67 -6.06 2.78 -3.21
N ASP A 68 -6.17 3.89 -3.94
CA ASP A 68 -6.61 3.92 -5.34
C ASP A 68 -5.52 3.42 -6.33
N GLY A 69 -4.36 3.01 -5.82
CA GLY A 69 -3.20 2.64 -6.61
C GLY A 69 -3.36 1.34 -7.42
N PRO A 70 -2.53 1.15 -8.47
CA PRO A 70 -2.52 0.00 -9.37
C PRO A 70 -2.24 -1.35 -8.73
N HIS A 71 -1.84 -1.43 -7.46
CA HIS A 71 -1.58 -2.69 -6.77
C HIS A 71 -2.71 -3.10 -5.82
N SER A 72 -3.71 -2.23 -5.60
CA SER A 72 -4.78 -2.43 -4.61
C SER A 72 -5.56 -3.74 -4.80
N GLY A 73 -5.82 -4.16 -6.03
CA GLY A 73 -6.49 -5.44 -6.31
C GLY A 73 -5.64 -6.64 -5.92
N ALA A 74 -4.36 -6.68 -6.30
CA ALA A 74 -3.45 -7.75 -5.86
C ALA A 74 -3.24 -7.76 -4.34
N THR A 75 -3.22 -6.59 -3.70
CA THR A 75 -3.18 -6.46 -2.23
C THR A 75 -4.37 -7.16 -1.58
N VAL A 76 -5.59 -6.93 -2.09
CA VAL A 76 -6.81 -7.58 -1.59
C VAL A 76 -6.80 -9.09 -1.88
N ASP A 77 -6.36 -9.50 -3.07
CA ASP A 77 -6.32 -10.92 -3.45
C ASP A 77 -5.37 -11.70 -2.54
N LEU A 78 -4.17 -11.16 -2.28
CA LEU A 78 -3.22 -11.80 -1.36
C LEU A 78 -3.77 -11.83 0.07
N ALA A 79 -4.32 -10.73 0.58
CA ALA A 79 -4.89 -10.69 1.92
C ALA A 79 -6.03 -11.72 2.09
N SER A 80 -6.88 -11.88 1.07
CA SER A 80 -7.91 -12.93 1.05
C SER A 80 -7.32 -14.33 1.12
N ALA A 81 -6.27 -14.61 0.33
CA ALA A 81 -5.59 -15.90 0.35
C ALA A 81 -4.95 -16.20 1.71
N LEU A 82 -4.29 -15.21 2.32
CA LEU A 82 -3.70 -15.32 3.66
C LEU A 82 -4.75 -15.60 4.73
N ALA A 83 -5.85 -14.84 4.73
CA ALA A 83 -6.94 -15.03 5.67
C ALA A 83 -7.60 -16.41 5.55
N ARG A 84 -7.76 -16.92 4.33
CA ARG A 84 -8.32 -18.25 4.09
C ARG A 84 -7.41 -19.37 4.60
N GLU A 85 -6.10 -19.21 4.49
CA GLU A 85 -5.14 -20.20 4.96
C GLU A 85 -4.99 -20.16 6.49
N SER A 86 -4.90 -18.97 7.07
CA SER A 86 -4.67 -18.82 8.52
C SER A 86 -5.95 -18.80 9.35
N GLY A 87 -7.11 -18.61 8.73
CA GLY A 87 -8.38 -18.35 9.41
C GLY A 87 -8.47 -16.95 10.02
N ALA A 88 -7.60 -16.01 9.61
CA ALA A 88 -7.67 -14.63 10.07
C ALA A 88 -8.92 -13.91 9.56
N TRP A 89 -9.42 -12.95 10.33
CA TRP A 89 -10.39 -11.99 9.81
C TRP A 89 -9.66 -10.80 9.16
N LEU A 90 -10.33 -10.17 8.20
CA LEU A 90 -9.82 -9.01 7.47
C LEU A 90 -10.50 -7.72 7.94
N GLU A 91 -9.72 -6.66 8.14
CA GLU A 91 -10.21 -5.28 8.17
C GLU A 91 -9.71 -4.56 6.93
N LEU A 92 -10.62 -4.16 6.04
CA LEU A 92 -10.29 -3.32 4.90
C LEU A 92 -10.30 -1.86 5.35
N PHE A 93 -9.14 -1.22 5.31
CA PHE A 93 -8.93 0.08 5.91
C PHE A 93 -8.57 1.12 4.85
N HIS A 94 -9.28 2.25 4.87
CA HIS A 94 -8.98 3.38 4.01
C HIS A 94 -8.96 4.67 4.83
N VAL A 95 -8.00 5.55 4.54
CA VAL A 95 -7.82 6.81 5.25
C VAL A 95 -8.15 7.96 4.32
N VAL A 96 -9.11 8.78 4.72
CA VAL A 96 -9.43 10.04 4.07
C VAL A 96 -8.88 11.21 4.91
N PRO A 97 -8.45 12.30 4.28
CA PRO A 97 -8.02 13.48 5.03
C PRO A 97 -9.20 14.08 5.79
N ASP A 98 -9.00 14.42 7.06
CA ASP A 98 -10.02 14.96 7.98
C ASP A 98 -10.44 16.42 7.69
N GLY A 99 -10.12 16.94 6.50
CA GLY A 99 -10.36 18.33 6.11
C GLY A 99 -9.55 19.36 6.90
N GLY A 100 -8.67 18.92 7.80
CA GLY A 100 -7.79 19.76 8.59
C GLY A 100 -6.69 20.35 7.72
N SER A 101 -7.02 21.36 6.90
CA SER A 101 -6.10 22.22 6.15
C SER A 101 -4.77 21.52 5.88
N GLY A 102 -4.79 20.53 4.99
CA GLY A 102 -3.59 19.86 4.52
C GLY A 102 -2.56 20.94 4.26
N GLY A 103 -1.56 20.99 5.14
CA GLY A 103 -0.49 21.95 5.08
C GLY A 103 0.25 21.67 3.80
N GLY A 104 -0.19 22.30 2.72
CA GLY A 104 0.59 22.43 1.50
C GLY A 104 1.96 22.85 1.96
N ALA A 105 2.95 22.01 1.68
CA ALA A 105 4.33 22.20 2.09
C ALA A 105 4.65 23.68 2.03
N VAL A 106 5.12 24.25 3.14
CA VAL A 106 5.63 25.62 3.19
C VAL A 106 6.67 25.76 2.09
N SER A 107 6.23 26.22 0.93
CA SER A 107 7.09 26.70 -0.11
C SER A 107 7.57 28.02 0.46
N THR A 108 8.79 28.02 0.99
CA THR A 108 9.48 29.28 1.24
C THR A 108 9.74 29.89 -0.13
N GLU A 109 8.74 30.58 -0.67
CA GLU A 109 8.88 31.45 -1.81
C GLU A 109 9.70 32.65 -1.32
N VAL A 110 10.98 32.63 -1.66
CA VAL A 110 11.81 33.83 -1.65
C VAL A 110 11.25 34.76 -2.73
N GLU A 111 10.49 35.75 -2.28
CA GLU A 111 9.95 36.84 -3.11
C GLU A 111 11.12 37.61 -3.77
N ASP A 112 11.39 37.33 -5.05
CA ASP A 112 12.16 38.25 -5.91
C ASP A 112 11.16 39.16 -6.66
N ALA A 113 10.97 40.35 -6.11
CA ALA A 113 10.07 41.34 -6.65
C ALA A 113 10.66 41.99 -7.91
N SER A 114 10.11 41.69 -9.10
CA SER A 114 10.06 42.62 -10.24
C SER A 114 9.16 42.16 -11.40
N SER A 115 7.93 42.68 -11.42
CA SER A 115 7.18 43.25 -12.57
C SER A 115 5.79 42.65 -12.89
N PRO A 116 4.83 43.50 -13.34
CA PRO A 116 3.42 43.27 -13.05
C PRO A 116 2.52 43.05 -14.30
N ARG A 117 1.37 42.40 -14.04
CA ARG A 117 0.07 42.37 -14.78
C ARG A 117 0.07 41.85 -16.22
N HIS A 118 -0.61 40.72 -16.45
CA HIS A 118 -1.90 40.65 -17.18
C HIS A 118 -2.33 39.18 -17.27
N ARG A 119 -3.49 38.83 -16.68
CA ARG A 119 -4.58 38.08 -17.32
C ARG A 119 -5.70 37.84 -16.30
N ASP A 120 -6.82 38.48 -16.58
CA ASP A 120 -8.13 37.98 -16.22
C ASP A 120 -8.25 36.56 -16.80
N ALA A 121 -8.31 35.58 -15.92
CA ALA A 121 -8.83 34.26 -16.24
C ALA A 121 -9.60 33.81 -15.00
N ALA A 122 -10.91 33.69 -15.13
CA ALA A 122 -11.74 33.01 -14.17
C ALA A 122 -11.15 31.60 -13.97
N ASN A 123 -10.55 31.34 -12.81
CA ASN A 123 -10.30 29.99 -12.36
C ASN A 123 -11.55 29.55 -11.57
N ASP A 124 -12.64 29.36 -12.31
CA ASP A 124 -13.84 28.68 -11.85
C ASP A 124 -13.69 27.20 -12.21
N SER A 125 -12.85 26.54 -11.43
CA SER A 125 -12.73 25.09 -11.29
C SER A 125 -11.77 24.85 -10.14
N ASP A 126 -12.24 25.25 -8.96
CA ASP A 126 -11.83 24.61 -7.71
C ASP A 126 -12.65 23.31 -7.62
N ASP A 127 -12.34 22.35 -8.51
CA ASP A 127 -12.68 20.92 -8.34
C ASP A 127 -11.75 20.36 -7.24
N SER A 128 -11.73 21.01 -6.08
CA SER A 128 -11.24 20.40 -4.87
C SER A 128 -12.38 19.49 -4.45
N ASP A 129 -12.27 18.18 -4.72
CA ASP A 129 -13.15 17.14 -4.18
C ASP A 129 -13.46 17.53 -2.73
N GLY A 130 -14.72 17.83 -2.44
CA GLY A 130 -15.11 18.23 -1.10
C GLY A 130 -14.78 17.10 -0.11
N PRO A 131 -14.71 17.38 1.20
CA PRO A 131 -14.57 16.32 2.20
C PRO A 131 -15.64 15.22 2.03
N ASP A 132 -16.84 15.60 1.60
CA ASP A 132 -17.93 14.68 1.27
C ASP A 132 -17.62 13.79 0.04
N ASP A 133 -16.90 14.31 -0.95
CA ASP A 133 -16.51 13.56 -2.16
C ASP A 133 -15.40 12.55 -1.83
N ALA A 134 -14.42 12.94 -1.01
CA ALA A 134 -13.36 12.04 -0.53
C ALA A 134 -13.93 10.89 0.32
N ILE A 135 -14.89 11.17 1.19
CA ILE A 135 -15.62 10.15 1.96
C ILE A 135 -16.36 9.21 1.01
N THR A 136 -17.12 9.74 0.06
CA THR A 136 -17.88 8.94 -0.92
C THR A 136 -16.95 8.05 -1.76
N ALA A 137 -15.82 8.60 -2.22
CA ALA A 137 -14.81 7.85 -2.95
C ALA A 137 -14.19 6.72 -2.10
N GLY A 138 -13.87 7.02 -0.84
CA GLY A 138 -13.35 6.06 0.12
C GLY A 138 -14.33 4.91 0.41
N GLU A 139 -15.61 5.22 0.60
CA GLU A 139 -16.67 4.21 0.76
C GLU A 139 -16.80 3.34 -0.49
N GLY A 140 -16.77 3.94 -1.69
CA GLY A 140 -16.79 3.22 -2.95
C GLY A 140 -15.61 2.26 -3.10
N LEU A 141 -14.41 2.72 -2.75
CA LEU A 141 -13.19 1.92 -2.77
C LEU A 141 -13.27 0.73 -1.80
N LEU A 142 -13.73 0.94 -0.57
CA LEU A 142 -13.91 -0.12 0.42
C LEU A 142 -14.99 -1.12 -0.01
N SER A 143 -16.09 -0.65 -0.60
CA SER A 143 -17.15 -1.52 -1.13
C SER A 143 -16.60 -2.41 -2.26
N ALA A 144 -15.89 -1.83 -3.22
CA ALA A 144 -15.31 -2.58 -4.34
C ALA A 144 -14.21 -3.55 -3.87
N ALA A 145 -13.44 -3.18 -2.85
CA ALA A 145 -12.46 -4.07 -2.20
C ALA A 145 -13.16 -5.26 -1.53
N LYS A 146 -14.24 -5.01 -0.78
CA LYS A 146 -15.02 -6.07 -0.13
C LYS A 146 -15.63 -7.04 -1.14
N ASP A 147 -16.19 -6.53 -2.24
CA ASP A 147 -16.72 -7.36 -3.33
C ASP A 147 -15.63 -8.22 -3.98
N ARG A 148 -14.39 -7.71 -4.04
CA ARG A 148 -13.24 -8.43 -4.59
C ARG A 148 -12.76 -9.58 -3.70
N VAL A 149 -12.80 -9.44 -2.37
CA VAL A 149 -12.34 -10.50 -1.44
C VAL A 149 -13.11 -11.82 -1.66
N GLY A 150 -14.39 -11.75 -2.03
CA GLY A 150 -15.21 -12.93 -2.30
C GLY A 150 -15.66 -13.67 -1.04
N GLU A 151 -15.52 -15.00 -1.02
CA GLU A 151 -15.90 -15.83 0.12
C GLU A 151 -14.79 -15.87 1.18
N CYS A 152 -15.13 -15.40 2.38
CA CYS A 152 -14.23 -15.22 3.52
C CYS A 152 -15.07 -15.24 4.80
N ASP A 153 -14.57 -15.85 5.87
CA ASP A 153 -15.34 -16.05 7.10
C ASP A 153 -15.74 -14.73 7.78
N ARG A 154 -14.85 -13.72 7.74
CA ARG A 154 -15.11 -12.42 8.34
C ARG A 154 -14.30 -11.30 7.67
N ILE A 155 -15.02 -10.30 7.15
CA ILE A 155 -14.46 -9.01 6.72
C ILE A 155 -15.25 -7.88 7.35
N ASP A 156 -14.53 -6.93 7.92
CA ASP A 156 -15.03 -5.61 8.29
C ASP A 156 -14.38 -4.54 7.37
N THR A 157 -15.04 -3.39 7.23
CA THR A 157 -14.56 -2.24 6.44
C THR A 157 -14.54 -1.01 7.31
N TRP A 158 -13.44 -0.27 7.28
CA TRP A 158 -13.27 0.92 8.09
C TRP A 158 -12.71 2.09 7.28
N LEU A 159 -13.56 3.10 7.10
CA LEU A 159 -13.16 4.43 6.62
C LEU A 159 -12.74 5.28 7.81
N PHE A 160 -11.52 5.79 7.79
CA PHE A 160 -10.95 6.59 8.87
C PHE A 160 -10.57 7.98 8.39
N GLU A 161 -11.01 9.00 9.11
CA GLU A 161 -10.59 10.38 8.89
C GLU A 161 -9.33 10.65 9.73
N GLY A 162 -8.23 11.07 9.08
CA GLY A 162 -7.00 11.39 9.81
C GLY A 162 -6.00 12.22 9.01
N ASP A 163 -4.98 12.75 9.70
CA ASP A 163 -3.99 13.68 9.13
C ASP A 163 -3.16 13.05 8.00
N SER A 164 -2.78 11.77 8.15
CA SER A 164 -2.05 11.04 7.12
C SER A 164 -2.35 9.54 7.13
N PRO A 165 -2.38 8.89 5.94
CA PRO A 165 -2.53 7.44 5.86
C PRO A 165 -1.46 6.67 6.61
N ALA A 166 -0.20 7.11 6.53
CA ALA A 166 0.92 6.38 7.14
C ALA A 166 0.81 6.36 8.67
N SER A 167 0.53 7.52 9.28
CA SER A 167 0.35 7.62 10.73
C SER A 167 -0.83 6.76 11.20
N ALA A 168 -1.97 6.87 10.53
CA ALA A 168 -3.15 6.08 10.88
C ALA A 168 -2.88 4.57 10.81
N ILE A 169 -2.21 4.09 9.76
CA ILE A 169 -1.86 2.67 9.61
C ILE A 169 -0.90 2.22 10.72
N VAL A 170 0.14 3.01 11.04
CA VAL A 170 1.10 2.71 12.12
C VAL A 170 0.40 2.64 13.47
N GLU A 171 -0.52 3.57 13.75
CA GLU A 171 -1.31 3.54 14.99
C GLU A 171 -2.17 2.28 15.08
N GLN A 172 -2.81 1.90 13.98
CA GLN A 172 -3.65 0.70 13.94
C GLN A 172 -2.84 -0.59 14.02
N SER A 173 -1.58 -0.62 13.56
CA SER A 173 -0.79 -1.86 13.52
C SER A 173 -0.62 -2.54 14.88
N SER A 174 -0.81 -1.82 16.00
CA SER A 174 -0.76 -2.38 17.36
C SER A 174 -1.93 -3.30 17.72
N TYR A 175 -3.00 -3.30 16.92
CA TYR A 175 -4.22 -4.07 17.16
C TYR A 175 -4.38 -5.27 16.22
N TYR A 176 -3.46 -5.46 15.29
CA TYR A 176 -3.51 -6.50 14.26
C TYR A 176 -2.22 -7.31 14.24
N ASP A 177 -2.31 -8.56 13.79
CA ASP A 177 -1.16 -9.46 13.71
C ASP A 177 -0.30 -9.20 12.45
N ALA A 178 -0.86 -8.55 11.43
CA ALA A 178 -0.13 -8.08 10.26
C ALA A 178 -0.84 -6.91 9.56
N VAL A 179 -0.05 -6.14 8.81
CA VAL A 179 -0.54 -5.13 7.85
C VAL A 179 -0.16 -5.56 6.43
N VAL A 180 -1.11 -5.50 5.49
CA VAL A 180 -0.89 -5.75 4.05
C VAL A 180 -1.07 -4.44 3.29
N LEU A 181 -0.09 -4.09 2.45
CA LEU A 181 -0.03 -2.83 1.68
C LEU A 181 0.28 -3.11 0.20
N GLY A 182 -0.14 -2.22 -0.68
CA GLY A 182 0.40 -2.17 -2.05
C GLY A 182 1.81 -1.57 -2.08
N ALA A 183 2.65 -2.04 -2.99
CA ALA A 183 3.97 -1.49 -3.26
C ALA A 183 3.88 -0.01 -3.71
N PRO A 184 4.90 0.81 -3.40
CA PRO A 184 4.90 2.22 -3.81
C PRO A 184 4.98 2.34 -5.33
N THR A 185 4.07 3.12 -5.91
CA THR A 185 3.89 3.19 -7.37
C THR A 185 4.82 4.24 -7.96
N SER A 186 5.92 3.81 -8.55
CA SER A 186 6.87 4.70 -9.23
C SER A 186 6.42 4.96 -10.69
N GLY A 187 5.36 5.76 -10.87
CA GLY A 187 4.79 6.05 -12.20
C GLY A 187 4.52 7.54 -12.46
N ARG A 188 5.33 8.14 -13.35
CA ARG A 188 5.19 9.45 -14.05
C ARG A 188 4.46 10.59 -13.30
N VAL A 189 5.06 11.12 -12.24
CA VAL A 189 5.02 12.56 -11.94
C VAL A 189 6.26 12.97 -11.15
N GLU A 190 6.94 13.98 -11.70
CA GLU A 190 7.91 14.83 -11.02
C GLU A 190 7.29 15.43 -9.74
N ARG A 191 8.03 15.32 -8.62
CA ARG A 191 7.89 16.13 -7.40
C ARG A 191 6.67 15.88 -6.49
N PHE A 192 6.44 14.62 -6.09
CA PHE A 192 5.96 14.29 -4.73
C PHE A 192 6.68 13.03 -4.26
N VAL A 193 6.96 12.92 -2.97
CA VAL A 193 7.83 11.88 -2.39
C VAL A 193 7.23 10.50 -2.68
N LEU A 194 7.86 9.78 -3.60
CA LEU A 194 7.72 8.34 -3.86
C LEU A 194 7.59 7.57 -2.54
N GLY A 195 6.52 6.80 -2.38
CA GLY A 195 6.45 5.71 -1.41
C GLY A 195 6.57 6.05 0.07
N SER A 196 6.20 7.27 0.49
CA SER A 196 6.29 7.68 1.90
C SER A 196 5.40 6.84 2.82
N THR A 197 4.17 6.50 2.41
CA THR A 197 3.25 5.69 3.24
C THR A 197 3.83 4.31 3.52
N THR A 198 4.13 3.53 2.46
CA THR A 198 4.70 2.18 2.61
C THR A 198 6.04 2.21 3.36
N GLY A 199 6.91 3.19 3.08
CA GLY A 199 8.20 3.33 3.74
C GLY A 199 8.08 3.65 5.24
N THR A 200 7.19 4.58 5.61
CA THR A 200 6.91 4.91 7.02
C THR A 200 6.28 3.72 7.75
N VAL A 201 5.27 3.09 7.16
CA VAL A 201 4.62 1.91 7.79
C VAL A 201 5.62 0.78 7.99
N ARG A 202 6.46 0.47 7.00
CA ARG A 202 7.51 -0.55 7.12
C ARG A 202 8.50 -0.26 8.26
N SER A 203 8.81 1.01 8.48
CA SER A 203 9.80 1.43 9.48
C SER A 203 9.23 1.47 10.91
N ASP A 204 7.97 1.90 11.04
CA ASP A 204 7.39 2.30 12.33
C ASP A 204 6.26 1.39 12.81
N ALA A 205 5.70 0.52 11.96
CA ALA A 205 4.69 -0.44 12.39
C ALA A 205 5.25 -1.37 13.48
N VAL A 206 4.39 -1.69 14.45
CA VAL A 206 4.72 -2.59 15.56
C VAL A 206 4.30 -4.04 15.33
N CYS A 207 3.70 -4.34 14.17
CA CYS A 207 3.43 -5.69 13.71
C CYS A 207 4.03 -5.90 12.30
N PRO A 208 4.16 -7.14 11.85
CA PRO A 208 4.66 -7.46 10.52
C PRO A 208 3.96 -6.71 9.38
N VAL A 209 4.75 -6.25 8.40
CA VAL A 209 4.26 -5.52 7.22
C VAL A 209 4.56 -6.34 5.97
N ILE A 210 3.50 -6.64 5.21
CA ILE A 210 3.55 -7.36 3.94
C ILE A 210 3.28 -6.36 2.82
N VAL A 211 4.23 -6.21 1.89
CA VAL A 211 4.13 -5.31 0.75
C VAL A 211 3.92 -6.12 -0.52
N VAL A 212 2.87 -5.80 -1.28
CA VAL A 212 2.43 -6.54 -2.45
C VAL A 212 2.70 -5.76 -3.72
N THR A 213 3.47 -6.36 -4.63
CA THR A 213 3.64 -5.88 -6.00
C THR A 213 2.79 -6.73 -6.93
N ALA A 214 1.96 -6.09 -7.75
CA ALA A 214 1.10 -6.79 -8.70
C ALA A 214 1.84 -7.07 -10.03
N ALA A 215 1.54 -8.21 -10.68
CA ALA A 215 2.08 -8.57 -12.01
C ALA A 215 1.58 -7.67 -13.16
N GLY A 216 0.65 -6.78 -12.85
CA GLY A 216 0.13 -5.75 -13.74
C GLY A 216 -0.73 -4.76 -12.96
N SER A 217 -1.28 -3.76 -13.66
CA SER A 217 -2.21 -2.80 -13.03
C SER A 217 -3.51 -3.51 -12.68
N THR A 218 -3.82 -3.59 -11.39
CA THR A 218 -5.01 -4.20 -10.80
C THR A 218 -5.71 -3.20 -9.87
N PRO A 219 -6.01 -1.96 -10.29
CA PRO A 219 -6.68 -1.01 -9.42
C PRO A 219 -8.08 -1.51 -9.05
N ILE A 220 -8.49 -1.25 -7.81
CA ILE A 220 -9.88 -1.39 -7.40
C ILE A 220 -10.65 -0.22 -8.02
N VAL A 221 -11.71 -0.53 -8.76
CA VAL A 221 -12.53 0.46 -9.46
C VAL A 221 -13.95 0.38 -8.92
N PHE A 222 -14.49 1.53 -8.55
CA PHE A 222 -15.89 1.73 -8.17
C PHE A 222 -16.52 2.75 -9.14
N GLY A 223 -17.83 2.68 -9.35
CA GLY A 223 -18.54 3.48 -10.35
C GLY A 223 -19.92 3.93 -9.89
#